data_AF-A0A7K9VF56-F1
#
_entry.id   AF-A0A7K9VF56-F1
#
_cell.length_a   1.000
_cell.length_b   1.000
_cell.length_c   1.000
_cell.angle_alpha   90.00
_cell.angle_beta   90.00
_cell.angle_gamma   90.00
#
_symmetry.space_group_name_H-M   'P 1'
#
loop_
_entity.id
_entity.type
_entity.pdbx_description
1 polymer ?
#
loop_
_entity_poly.entity_id
_entity_poly.type
_entity_poly.pdbx_seq_one_letter_code
_entity_poly.pdbx_strand_id
1 'polypeptide(L)'
;LGRDAATPRHQESLRLLREKNPNENLNSPAGRCMHVCLTFFFIAGLKEPQFVEFNGGFSQAQLDWFNEVLKFSDENQEKVVVVGHLPIHPDASDKVCLAWNYEDALSVIHSHQCVVCFLAGHLHDGGYCLDSHGVHHLTLEGIIETPPESNAFGTIYVYGDKMVLKGRGRISDRVMYF
;
A
#
# COMPACT_ATOMS: atom_id res chain seq x y z
N LEU A 1 8.00 -6.78 -12.07
CA LEU A 1 9.11 -6.56 -11.10
C LEU A 1 10.03 -5.44 -11.57
N GLY A 2 10.04 -4.28 -10.91
CA GLY A 2 10.75 -3.06 -11.35
C GLY A 2 12.30 -3.07 -11.27
N ARG A 3 12.94 -4.25 -11.34
CA ARG A 3 14.40 -4.42 -11.36
C ARG A 3 14.81 -5.27 -12.54
N ASP A 4 16.05 -5.09 -13.00
CA ASP A 4 16.68 -5.90 -14.05
C ASP A 4 16.57 -7.41 -13.72
N ALA A 5 16.13 -8.19 -14.70
CA ALA A 5 15.90 -9.62 -14.60
C ALA A 5 17.14 -10.42 -14.23
N ALA A 6 18.34 -9.93 -14.55
CA ALA A 6 19.60 -10.60 -14.21
C ALA A 6 19.95 -10.48 -12.71
N THR A 7 19.28 -9.60 -11.96
CA THR A 7 19.65 -9.34 -10.56
C THR A 7 19.14 -10.44 -9.61
N PRO A 8 19.92 -10.83 -8.59
CA PRO A 8 19.47 -11.80 -7.59
C PRO A 8 18.14 -11.40 -6.91
N ARG A 9 17.94 -10.09 -6.66
CA ARG A 9 16.71 -9.56 -6.08
C ARG A 9 15.49 -9.76 -6.98
N HIS A 10 15.65 -9.61 -8.30
CA HIS A 10 14.56 -9.90 -9.23
C HIS A 10 14.19 -11.39 -9.15
N GLN A 11 15.18 -12.28 -9.20
CA GLN A 11 14.96 -13.73 -9.17
C GLN A 11 14.29 -14.18 -7.86
N GLU A 12 14.73 -13.63 -6.73
CA GLU A 12 14.11 -13.89 -5.43
C GLU A 12 12.65 -13.41 -5.38
N SER A 13 12.39 -12.19 -5.85
CA SER A 13 11.03 -11.63 -5.88
C SER A 13 10.12 -12.43 -6.81
N LEU A 14 10.63 -12.89 -7.96
CA LEU A 14 9.88 -13.71 -8.91
C LEU A 14 9.56 -15.09 -8.34
N ARG A 15 10.51 -15.68 -7.61
CA ARG A 15 10.31 -16.96 -6.92
C ARG A 15 9.21 -16.84 -5.86
N LEU A 16 9.27 -15.82 -5.02
CA LEU A 16 8.23 -15.55 -4.00
C LEU A 16 6.86 -15.31 -4.65
N LEU A 17 6.82 -14.49 -5.71
CA LEU A 17 5.59 -14.24 -6.46
C LEU A 17 5.00 -15.53 -7.03
N ARG A 18 5.80 -16.39 -7.66
CA ARG A 18 5.33 -17.68 -8.22
C ARG A 18 4.90 -18.68 -7.15
N GLU A 19 5.46 -18.61 -5.96
CA GLU A 19 5.05 -19.43 -4.81
C GLU A 19 3.64 -19.03 -4.34
N LYS A 20 3.37 -17.72 -4.27
CA LYS A 20 2.10 -17.16 -3.77
C LYS A 20 1.02 -17.06 -4.83
N ASN A 21 1.42 -16.90 -6.10
CA ASN A 21 0.54 -16.75 -7.24
C ASN A 21 0.84 -17.83 -8.30
N PRO A 22 0.07 -18.93 -8.31
CA PRO A 22 0.27 -20.03 -9.25
C PRO A 22 -0.30 -19.74 -10.65
N ASN A 23 -0.80 -18.53 -10.94
CA ASN A 23 -1.39 -18.24 -12.24
C ASN A 23 -0.33 -18.12 -13.34
N GLU A 24 -0.73 -18.39 -14.58
CA GLU A 24 0.12 -18.10 -15.75
C GLU A 24 0.26 -16.59 -15.95
N ASN A 25 -0.87 -15.87 -15.85
CA ASN A 25 -0.87 -14.41 -15.77
C ASN A 25 -0.66 -13.96 -14.33
N LEU A 26 0.57 -13.54 -14.00
CA LEU A 26 0.94 -13.08 -12.65
C LEU A 26 0.28 -11.76 -12.25
N ASN A 27 -0.39 -11.05 -13.16
CA ASN A 27 -1.21 -9.89 -12.83
C ASN A 27 -2.65 -10.27 -12.41
N SER A 28 -3.03 -11.54 -12.49
CA SER A 28 -4.36 -11.99 -12.09
C SER A 28 -4.42 -12.27 -10.58
N PRO A 29 -5.34 -11.61 -9.83
CA PRO A 29 -5.64 -11.96 -8.43
C PRO A 29 -6.67 -13.10 -8.32
N ALA A 30 -7.32 -13.50 -9.42
CA ALA A 30 -8.21 -14.66 -9.45
C ALA A 30 -7.37 -15.94 -9.33
N GLY A 31 -7.76 -16.91 -8.50
CA GLY A 31 -7.02 -18.17 -8.41
C GLY A 31 -7.31 -19.12 -9.57
N ARG A 32 -6.74 -20.33 -9.52
CA ARG A 32 -6.95 -21.33 -10.57
C ARG A 32 -8.37 -21.90 -10.52
N CYS A 33 -8.94 -22.15 -11.69
CA CYS A 33 -10.18 -22.89 -11.84
C CYS A 33 -9.99 -24.34 -11.34
N MET A 34 -10.59 -24.66 -10.20
CA MET A 34 -10.66 -26.04 -9.72
C MET A 34 -11.82 -26.74 -10.44
N HIS A 35 -11.53 -27.80 -11.22
CA HIS A 35 -12.57 -28.63 -11.83
C HIS A 35 -13.27 -29.46 -10.73
N VAL A 36 -14.31 -28.89 -10.13
CA VAL A 36 -15.16 -29.61 -9.16
C VAL A 36 -16.48 -29.94 -9.85
N CYS A 37 -16.45 -30.97 -10.69
CA CYS A 37 -17.58 -31.51 -11.46
C CYS A 37 -18.02 -30.67 -12.68
N LEU A 38 -18.43 -31.35 -13.76
CA LEU A 38 -18.73 -30.83 -15.12
C LEU A 38 -19.86 -29.77 -15.19
N THR A 39 -20.37 -29.28 -14.06
CA THR A 39 -21.57 -28.44 -13.98
C THR A 39 -21.42 -27.18 -13.11
N PHE A 40 -20.33 -27.02 -12.35
CA PHE A 40 -20.09 -25.82 -11.53
C PHE A 40 -18.61 -25.41 -11.55
N PHE A 41 -18.34 -24.18 -12.01
CA PHE A 41 -17.01 -23.58 -11.93
C PHE A 41 -16.92 -22.72 -10.67
N PHE A 42 -16.09 -23.11 -9.71
CA PHE A 42 -15.71 -22.27 -8.57
C PHE A 42 -14.27 -21.80 -8.77
N ILE A 43 -14.10 -20.50 -9.01
CA ILE A 43 -12.79 -19.86 -9.01
C ILE A 43 -12.59 -19.28 -7.61
N ALA A 44 -11.86 -20.02 -6.76
CA ALA A 44 -11.37 -19.43 -5.52
C ALA A 44 -10.31 -18.39 -5.87
N GLY A 45 -10.41 -17.16 -5.35
CA GLY A 45 -9.35 -16.16 -5.45
C GLY A 45 -8.04 -16.62 -4.81
N LEU A 46 -6.94 -15.91 -5.04
CA LEU A 46 -5.71 -16.15 -4.27
C LEU A 46 -5.99 -15.95 -2.77
N LYS A 47 -5.33 -16.77 -1.93
CA LYS A 47 -5.38 -16.60 -0.47
C LYS A 47 -4.85 -15.24 -0.04
N GLU A 48 -3.78 -14.80 -0.70
CA GLU A 48 -3.12 -13.51 -0.52
C GLU A 48 -3.19 -12.77 -1.87
N PRO A 49 -4.31 -12.07 -2.17
CA PRO A 49 -4.59 -11.50 -3.48
C PRO A 49 -3.65 -10.35 -3.89
N GLN A 50 -2.88 -9.81 -2.94
CA GLN A 50 -1.87 -8.80 -3.18
C GLN A 50 -0.61 -9.32 -3.90
N PHE A 51 -0.39 -10.64 -3.96
CA PHE A 51 0.75 -11.23 -4.66
C PHE A 51 0.51 -11.27 -6.18
N VAL A 52 0.49 -10.08 -6.79
CA VAL A 52 0.38 -9.88 -8.24
C VAL A 52 1.59 -9.10 -8.75
N GLU A 53 1.91 -9.26 -10.03
CA GLU A 53 3.14 -8.72 -10.64
C GLU A 53 3.21 -7.20 -10.71
N PHE A 54 2.05 -6.52 -10.73
CA PHE A 54 1.97 -5.07 -10.66
C PHE A 54 2.23 -4.50 -9.25
N ASN A 55 2.39 -5.36 -8.23
CA ASN A 55 2.78 -5.01 -6.87
C ASN A 55 4.26 -5.31 -6.60
N GLY A 56 4.65 -5.11 -5.35
CA GLY A 56 5.95 -5.47 -4.81
C GLY A 56 5.93 -5.44 -3.29
N GLY A 57 7.09 -5.74 -2.68
CA GLY A 57 7.30 -5.67 -1.24
C GLY A 57 8.56 -4.89 -0.89
N PHE A 58 8.78 -4.76 0.42
CA PHE A 58 9.92 -4.09 1.00
C PHE A 58 10.97 -5.13 1.40
N SER A 59 12.23 -4.93 1.00
CA SER A 59 13.32 -5.82 1.42
C SER A 59 13.65 -5.63 2.89
N GLN A 60 14.20 -6.65 3.56
CA GLN A 60 14.62 -6.55 4.97
C GLN A 60 15.52 -5.32 5.22
N ALA A 61 16.54 -5.11 4.37
CA ALA A 61 17.43 -3.95 4.48
C ALA A 61 16.71 -2.59 4.37
N GLN A 62 15.57 -2.52 3.69
CA GLN A 62 14.76 -1.31 3.62
C GLN A 62 13.93 -1.13 4.89
N LEU A 63 13.37 -2.21 5.44
CA LEU A 63 12.64 -2.18 6.71
C LEU A 63 13.56 -1.86 7.88
N ASP A 64 14.76 -2.42 7.92
CA ASP A 64 15.78 -2.12 8.95
C ASP A 64 16.19 -0.65 8.90
N TRP A 65 16.47 -0.13 7.70
CA TRP A 65 16.78 1.29 7.51
C TRP A 65 15.61 2.18 7.96
N PHE A 66 14.38 1.81 7.58
CA PHE A 66 13.20 2.58 7.93
C PHE A 66 12.99 2.62 9.45
N ASN A 67 13.18 1.49 10.13
CA ASN A 67 13.15 1.39 11.59
C ASN A 67 14.18 2.33 12.25
N GLU A 68 15.42 2.37 11.76
CA GLU A 68 16.44 3.29 12.31
C GLU A 68 16.09 4.77 12.09
N VAL A 69 15.49 5.13 10.96
CA VAL A 69 15.00 6.49 10.71
C VAL A 69 13.88 6.85 11.70
N LEU A 70 12.91 5.97 11.90
CA LEU A 70 11.80 6.22 12.84
C LEU A 70 12.27 6.27 14.29
N LYS A 71 13.25 5.45 14.67
CA LYS A 71 13.88 5.52 16.00
C LYS A 71 14.53 6.88 16.23
N PHE A 72 15.28 7.39 15.26
CA PHE A 72 15.84 8.74 15.33
C PHE A 72 14.74 9.80 15.48
N SER A 73 13.66 9.70 14.71
CA SER A 73 12.53 10.64 14.78
C SER A 73 11.79 10.59 16.12
N ASP A 74 11.61 9.41 16.71
CA ASP A 74 11.06 9.27 18.07
C ASP A 74 11.94 9.98 19.11
N GLU A 75 13.26 9.75 19.06
CA GLU A 75 14.24 10.37 19.98
C GLU A 75 14.25 11.91 19.86
N ASN A 76 13.93 12.45 18.68
CA ASN A 76 13.86 13.89 18.40
C ASN A 76 12.44 14.47 18.47
N GLN A 77 11.45 13.67 18.88
CA GLN A 77 10.04 14.07 18.99
C GLN A 77 9.45 14.64 17.69
N GLU A 78 9.88 14.11 16.55
CA GLU A 78 9.39 14.51 15.24
C GLU A 78 8.02 13.90 14.94
N LYS A 79 7.28 14.51 14.01
CA LYS A 79 6.09 13.91 13.40
C LYS A 79 6.43 13.49 11.97
N VAL A 80 6.29 12.20 11.67
CA VAL A 80 6.71 11.59 10.41
C VAL A 80 5.52 11.29 9.52
N VAL A 81 5.58 11.77 8.29
CA VAL A 81 4.70 11.36 7.19
C VAL A 81 5.50 10.45 6.27
N VAL A 82 5.01 9.23 6.09
CA VAL A 82 5.60 8.21 5.23
C VAL A 82 4.90 8.24 3.89
N VAL A 83 5.64 8.09 2.79
CA VAL A 83 5.07 8.06 1.43
C VAL A 83 5.53 6.80 0.72
N GLY A 84 4.58 6.01 0.23
CA GLY A 84 4.80 4.84 -0.60
C GLY A 84 3.87 4.85 -1.82
N HIS A 85 4.20 4.09 -2.87
CA HIS A 85 3.25 3.94 -3.98
C HIS A 85 2.11 2.99 -3.60
N LEU A 86 2.45 1.83 -3.02
CA LEU A 86 1.51 0.79 -2.61
C LEU A 86 0.95 1.10 -1.21
N PRO A 87 -0.37 1.04 -1.02
CA PRO A 87 -0.98 1.05 0.31
C PRO A 87 -0.49 -0.12 1.17
N ILE A 88 -0.50 0.09 2.49
CA ILE A 88 -0.10 -0.93 3.46
C ILE A 88 -1.18 -1.26 4.49
N HIS A 89 -2.30 -0.52 4.52
CA HIS A 89 -3.39 -0.79 5.45
C HIS A 89 -4.64 -1.32 4.71
N PRO A 90 -5.19 -2.49 5.10
CA PRO A 90 -6.35 -3.09 4.43
C PRO A 90 -7.61 -2.22 4.40
N ASP A 91 -7.80 -1.34 5.38
CA ASP A 91 -8.97 -0.44 5.41
C ASP A 91 -8.78 0.87 4.62
N ALA A 92 -7.57 1.11 4.09
CA ALA A 92 -7.26 2.23 3.21
C ALA A 92 -6.98 1.78 1.76
N SER A 93 -7.29 0.54 1.43
CA SER A 93 -7.07 -0.07 0.12
C SER A 93 -8.07 -1.20 -0.14
N ASP A 94 -8.13 -1.73 -1.36
CA ASP A 94 -8.58 -3.11 -1.54
C ASP A 94 -7.45 -4.09 -1.18
N LYS A 95 -7.78 -5.38 -1.04
CA LYS A 95 -6.78 -6.41 -0.71
C LYS A 95 -5.80 -6.70 -1.83
N VAL A 96 -6.11 -6.35 -3.08
CA VAL A 96 -5.28 -6.65 -4.26
C VAL A 96 -4.16 -5.62 -4.39
N CYS A 97 -4.40 -4.35 -4.05
CA CYS A 97 -3.47 -3.24 -4.20
C CYS A 97 -2.46 -3.09 -3.06
N LEU A 98 -2.50 -3.95 -2.03
CA LEU A 98 -1.57 -3.89 -0.91
C LEU A 98 -0.13 -4.26 -1.31
N ALA A 99 0.86 -3.72 -0.60
CA ALA A 99 2.22 -4.23 -0.68
C ALA A 99 2.28 -5.70 -0.24
N TRP A 100 3.16 -6.51 -0.86
CA TRP A 100 3.24 -7.96 -0.60
C TRP A 100 3.39 -8.30 0.88
N ASN A 101 4.29 -7.59 1.54
CA ASN A 101 4.56 -7.71 2.97
C ASN A 101 4.16 -6.43 3.72
N TYR A 102 2.95 -5.95 3.47
CA TYR A 102 2.39 -4.79 4.16
C TYR A 102 2.39 -4.93 5.70
N GLU A 103 2.23 -6.16 6.21
CA GLU A 103 2.24 -6.45 7.64
C GLU A 103 3.59 -6.15 8.29
N ASP A 104 4.70 -6.43 7.61
CA ASP A 104 6.03 -6.10 8.10
C ASP A 104 6.23 -4.58 8.20
N ALA A 105 5.75 -3.83 7.18
CA ALA A 105 5.83 -2.38 7.18
C ALA A 105 4.95 -1.74 8.26
N LEU A 106 3.73 -2.26 8.47
CA LEU A 106 2.86 -1.84 9.57
C LEU A 106 3.51 -2.15 10.92
N SER A 107 4.11 -3.33 11.09
CA SER A 107 4.79 -3.70 12.34
C SER A 107 5.94 -2.74 12.69
N VAL A 108 6.71 -2.30 11.69
CA VAL A 108 7.72 -1.25 11.91
C VAL A 108 7.05 0.05 12.34
N ILE A 109 6.06 0.55 11.59
CA ILE A 109 5.33 1.79 11.91
C ILE A 109 4.75 1.76 13.33
N HIS A 110 4.09 0.66 13.71
CA HIS A 110 3.42 0.51 15.01
C HIS A 110 4.39 0.38 16.18
N SER A 111 5.68 0.13 15.92
CA SER A 111 6.74 0.14 16.93
C SER A 111 7.20 1.56 17.31
N HIS A 112 6.73 2.58 16.58
CA HIS A 112 7.14 3.98 16.74
C HIS A 112 5.93 4.90 16.98
N GLN A 113 6.15 6.02 17.68
CA GLN A 113 5.08 6.98 18.00
C GLN A 113 5.13 8.24 17.13
N CYS A 114 6.26 8.46 16.43
CA CYS A 114 6.46 9.61 15.57
C CYS A 114 5.62 9.57 14.28
N VAL A 115 5.23 8.40 13.78
CA VAL A 115 4.48 8.29 12.52
C VAL A 115 3.04 8.77 12.70
N VAL A 116 2.64 9.77 11.92
CA VAL A 116 1.27 10.33 11.96
C VAL A 116 0.46 9.99 10.72
N CYS A 117 1.12 9.69 9.59
CA CYS A 117 0.42 9.36 8.36
C CYS A 117 1.27 8.55 7.39
N PHE A 118 0.61 7.62 6.68
CA PHE A 118 1.12 6.96 5.48
C PHE A 118 0.30 7.40 4.27
N LEU A 119 0.97 8.02 3.29
CA LEU A 119 0.39 8.41 2.02
C LEU A 119 0.69 7.36 0.95
N ALA A 120 -0.35 6.96 0.23
CA ALA A 120 -0.28 5.98 -0.84
C ALA A 120 -1.00 6.46 -2.11
N GLY A 121 -0.77 5.73 -3.21
CA GLY A 121 -1.58 5.81 -4.42
C GLY A 121 -1.96 4.40 -4.85
N HIS A 122 -1.73 4.06 -6.12
CA HIS A 122 -1.91 2.72 -6.69
C HIS A 122 -3.37 2.24 -6.78
N LEU A 123 -4.14 2.29 -5.69
CA LEU A 123 -5.59 2.13 -5.74
C LEU A 123 -6.22 3.44 -6.24
N HIS A 124 -6.63 3.46 -7.50
CA HIS A 124 -7.16 4.67 -8.14
C HIS A 124 -8.51 5.13 -7.59
N ASP A 125 -9.25 4.26 -6.93
CA ASP A 125 -10.49 4.60 -6.20
C ASP A 125 -10.24 5.40 -4.92
N GLY A 126 -9.00 5.41 -4.43
CA GLY A 126 -8.63 6.04 -3.17
C GLY A 126 -9.10 5.24 -1.95
N GLY A 127 -8.68 5.69 -0.77
CA GLY A 127 -9.01 5.01 0.48
C GLY A 127 -8.50 5.78 1.69
N TYR A 128 -9.16 5.62 2.82
CA TYR A 128 -8.72 6.25 4.05
C TYR A 128 -9.16 5.48 5.29
N CYS A 129 -8.25 5.35 6.25
CA CYS A 129 -8.57 4.97 7.61
C CYS A 129 -7.65 5.68 8.62
N LEU A 130 -8.11 5.76 9.86
CA LEU A 130 -7.26 6.00 11.03
C LEU A 130 -7.11 4.66 11.74
N ASP A 131 -5.88 4.16 11.89
CA ASP A 131 -5.66 2.87 12.53
C ASP A 131 -5.68 2.97 14.07
N SER A 132 -5.64 1.82 14.74
CA SER A 132 -5.69 1.73 16.21
C SER A 132 -4.47 2.32 16.91
N HIS A 133 -3.39 2.64 16.17
CA HIS A 133 -2.17 3.25 16.69
C HIS A 133 -2.14 4.76 16.46
N GLY A 134 -3.21 5.35 15.91
CA GLY A 134 -3.30 6.78 15.65
C GLY A 134 -2.65 7.21 14.33
N VAL A 135 -2.33 6.26 13.42
CA VAL A 135 -1.72 6.58 12.13
C VAL A 135 -2.80 6.73 11.06
N HIS A 136 -2.78 7.87 10.36
CA HIS A 136 -3.65 8.10 9.21
C HIS A 136 -3.11 7.37 7.98
N HIS A 137 -3.86 6.44 7.40
CA HIS A 137 -3.53 5.86 6.10
C HIS A 137 -4.41 6.51 5.04
N LEU A 138 -3.80 7.20 4.08
CA LEU A 138 -4.49 7.91 3.02
C LEU A 138 -3.97 7.46 1.66
N THR A 139 -4.83 6.81 0.89
CA THR A 139 -4.60 6.43 -0.49
C THR A 139 -5.30 7.42 -1.41
N LEU A 140 -4.53 8.11 -2.25
CA LEU A 140 -5.01 9.17 -3.13
C LEU A 140 -5.59 8.59 -4.42
N GLU A 141 -6.70 9.17 -4.88
CA GLU A 141 -7.37 8.82 -6.12
C GLU A 141 -6.47 9.05 -7.35
N GLY A 142 -6.59 8.17 -8.34
CA GLY A 142 -5.76 8.19 -9.54
C GLY A 142 -6.24 9.20 -10.58
N ILE A 143 -5.34 10.07 -11.05
CA ILE A 143 -5.64 11.02 -12.14
C ILE A 143 -6.03 10.31 -13.44
N ILE A 144 -5.51 9.10 -13.68
CA ILE A 144 -5.73 8.34 -14.92
C ILE A 144 -7.18 7.87 -15.11
N GLU A 145 -7.90 7.65 -14.01
CA GLU A 145 -9.33 7.26 -13.99
C GLU A 145 -10.24 8.46 -13.68
N THR A 146 -9.68 9.67 -13.68
CA THR A 146 -10.44 10.88 -13.42
C THR A 146 -10.98 11.43 -14.74
N PRO A 147 -12.29 11.71 -14.84
CA PRO A 147 -12.84 12.23 -16.08
C PRO A 147 -12.40 13.69 -16.33
N PRO A 148 -12.38 14.17 -17.59
CA PRO A 148 -11.81 15.48 -17.95
C PRO A 148 -12.43 16.70 -17.24
N GLU A 149 -13.68 16.58 -16.78
CA GLU A 149 -14.41 17.60 -16.03
C GLU A 149 -14.09 17.63 -14.51
N SER A 150 -13.22 16.73 -14.04
CA SER A 150 -12.80 16.60 -12.64
C SER A 150 -11.28 16.70 -12.49
N ASN A 151 -10.78 16.50 -11.27
CA ASN A 151 -9.36 16.48 -10.91
C ASN A 151 -9.11 15.42 -9.83
N ALA A 152 -7.84 15.06 -9.61
CA ALA A 152 -7.44 14.20 -8.52
C ALA A 152 -6.07 14.64 -7.97
N PHE A 153 -6.05 15.79 -7.29
CA PHE A 153 -4.86 16.28 -6.58
C PHE A 153 -5.27 17.09 -5.34
N GLY A 154 -4.31 17.46 -4.49
CA GLY A 154 -4.60 18.29 -3.33
C GLY A 154 -3.34 18.92 -2.72
N THR A 155 -3.55 19.72 -1.68
CA THR A 155 -2.48 20.35 -0.89
C THR A 155 -2.67 20.00 0.57
N ILE A 156 -1.64 19.44 1.21
CA ILE A 156 -1.62 19.17 2.65
C ILE A 156 -0.92 20.33 3.35
N TYR A 157 -1.64 20.98 4.27
CA TYR A 157 -1.11 21.99 5.18
C TYR A 157 -0.81 21.34 6.52
N VAL A 158 0.43 21.50 7.01
CA VAL A 158 0.90 20.89 8.26
C VAL A 158 0.93 21.95 9.36
N TYR A 159 0.28 21.64 10.49
CA TYR A 159 0.21 22.48 11.69
C TYR A 159 0.80 21.70 12.88
N GLY A 160 0.88 22.34 14.06
CA GLY A 160 1.43 21.68 15.25
C GLY A 160 0.59 20.52 15.79
N ASP A 161 -0.72 20.52 15.55
CA ASP A 161 -1.68 19.55 16.10
C ASP A 161 -2.36 18.68 15.03
N LYS A 162 -2.17 18.98 13.74
CA LYS A 162 -2.90 18.34 12.64
C LYS A 162 -2.28 18.58 11.28
N MET A 163 -2.74 17.81 10.31
CA MET A 163 -2.66 18.07 8.89
C MET A 163 -4.05 18.37 8.32
N VAL A 164 -4.11 19.27 7.35
CA VAL A 164 -5.34 19.59 6.60
C VAL A 164 -5.08 19.37 5.11
N LEU A 165 -5.73 18.36 4.54
CA LEU A 165 -5.79 18.15 3.11
C LEU A 165 -6.88 19.03 2.50
N LYS A 166 -6.49 19.84 1.52
CA LYS A 166 -7.38 20.54 0.60
C LYS A 166 -7.36 19.86 -0.76
N GLY A 167 -8.39 19.05 -1.00
CA GLY A 167 -8.51 18.22 -2.19
C GLY A 167 -9.18 18.95 -3.36
N ARG A 168 -8.99 18.42 -4.57
CA ARG A 168 -9.60 18.91 -5.81
C ARG A 168 -10.18 17.74 -6.59
N GLY A 169 -11.43 17.91 -7.03
CA GLY A 169 -12.18 16.90 -7.77
C GLY A 169 -12.50 15.68 -6.90
N ARG A 170 -11.94 14.52 -7.23
CA ARG A 170 -12.17 13.25 -6.52
C ARG A 170 -11.57 13.25 -5.11
N ILE A 171 -10.48 13.99 -4.90
CA ILE A 171 -9.84 14.05 -3.57
C ILE A 171 -10.68 14.95 -2.67
N SER A 172 -11.19 14.39 -1.57
CA SER A 172 -11.95 15.14 -0.56
C SER A 172 -11.06 15.89 0.41
N ASP A 173 -11.54 17.04 0.91
CA ASP A 173 -10.92 17.73 2.03
C ASP A 173 -10.88 16.81 3.27
N ARG A 174 -9.79 16.90 4.05
CA ARG A 174 -9.63 16.08 5.26
C ARG A 174 -8.86 16.81 6.34
N VAL A 175 -9.24 16.60 7.59
CA VAL A 175 -8.46 17.00 8.77
C VAL A 175 -7.97 15.75 9.47
N MET A 176 -6.68 15.70 9.78
CA MET A 176 -5.96 14.56 10.33
C MET A 176 -5.18 15.02 11.57
N TYR A 177 -5.66 14.70 12.77
CA TYR A 177 -5.06 15.17 14.03
C TYR A 177 -3.92 14.25 14.48
N PHE A 178 -2.90 14.81 15.14
CA PHE A 178 -1.73 14.07 15.63
C PHE A 178 -1.90 13.45 17.01
#